data_AF-A0A7X6P4E5-F1
#
_entry.id   AF-A0A7X6P4E5-F1
#
_cell.length_a   1.000
_cell.length_b   1.000
_cell.length_c   1.000
_cell.angle_alpha   90.00
_cell.angle_beta   90.00
_cell.angle_gamma   90.00
#
_symmetry.space_group_name_H-M   'P 1'
#
loop_
_entity.id
_entity.type
_entity.pdbx_description
1 polymer ?
#
loop_
_entity_poly.entity_id
_entity_poly.type
_entity_poly.pdbx_seq_one_letter_code
_entity_poly.pdbx_strand_id
1 'polypeptide(L)'
;MAHTQRSEHISLVRTTCWTCGVIEVPLHNVVLRVDEETATGNCIVRCPLCLARFSQPACDAMMTALVAVGVEISLVVTPGATPIDGELTLDEIERFVDALHGEQDLVRLVHSDDPPPATYQ
;
A
#
# COMPACT_ATOMS: atom_id res chain seq x y z
N MET A 1 -42.39 15.23 4.07
CA MET A 1 -41.04 15.31 3.47
C MET A 1 -40.35 14.00 3.79
N ALA A 2 -40.19 13.13 2.79
CA ALA A 2 -39.63 11.80 2.98
C ALA A 2 -38.10 11.88 3.03
N HIS A 3 -37.50 11.53 4.16
CA HIS A 3 -36.06 11.33 4.26
C HIS A 3 -35.73 10.01 3.54
N THR A 4 -35.15 10.10 2.35
CA THR A 4 -34.54 8.96 1.66
C THR A 4 -33.33 8.53 2.47
N GLN A 5 -33.53 7.54 3.33
CA GLN A 5 -32.46 6.89 4.08
C GLN A 5 -31.62 6.10 3.07
N ARG A 6 -30.54 6.71 2.58
CA ARG A 6 -29.55 6.03 1.74
C ARG A 6 -28.82 5.05 2.67
N SER A 7 -29.19 3.77 2.59
CA SER A 7 -28.51 2.70 3.32
C SER A 7 -27.10 2.61 2.75
N GLU A 8 -26.14 3.25 3.40
CA GLU A 8 -24.72 3.10 3.09
C GLU A 8 -24.32 1.68 3.51
N HIS A 9 -24.35 0.76 2.56
CA HIS A 9 -23.85 -0.59 2.78
C HIS A 9 -22.33 -0.52 2.98
N ILE A 10 -21.90 -0.47 4.23
CA ILE A 10 -20.50 -0.60 4.60
C ILE A 10 -20.15 -2.08 4.49
N SER A 11 -19.37 -2.42 3.47
CA SER A 11 -18.78 -3.76 3.36
C SER A 11 -17.64 -3.91 4.36
N LEU A 12 -17.67 -5.01 5.09
CA LEU A 12 -16.72 -5.35 6.15
C LEU A 12 -16.02 -6.66 5.83
N VAL A 13 -14.75 -6.75 6.19
CA VAL A 13 -13.95 -7.97 6.15
C VAL A 13 -13.62 -8.38 7.58
N ARG A 14 -13.91 -9.63 7.92
CA ARG A 14 -13.55 -10.19 9.21
C ARG A 14 -12.14 -10.78 9.14
N THR A 15 -11.26 -10.35 10.05
CA THR A 15 -9.88 -10.85 10.15
C THR A 15 -9.38 -10.78 11.60
N THR A 16 -8.12 -11.12 11.84
CA THR A 16 -7.50 -11.16 13.17
C THR A 16 -6.32 -10.20 13.23
N CYS A 17 -6.41 -9.21 14.11
CA CYS A 17 -5.29 -8.36 14.51
C CYS A 17 -4.56 -9.01 15.69
N TRP A 18 -3.22 -9.05 15.65
CA TRP A 18 -2.42 -9.65 16.71
C TRP A 18 -2.55 -8.93 18.06
N THR A 19 -2.94 -7.65 18.05
CA THR A 19 -3.14 -6.85 19.26
C THR A 19 -4.59 -6.89 19.77
N CYS A 20 -5.57 -6.82 18.86
CA CYS A 20 -6.98 -6.67 19.24
C CYS A 20 -7.79 -7.97 19.17
N GLY A 21 -7.23 -9.03 18.58
CA GLY A 21 -7.96 -10.26 18.29
C GLY A 21 -8.81 -10.15 17.02
N VAL A 22 -9.95 -10.83 17.01
CA VAL A 22 -10.87 -10.86 15.86
C VAL A 22 -11.55 -9.50 15.71
N ILE A 23 -11.48 -8.94 14.52
CA ILE A 23 -12.00 -7.61 14.19
C ILE A 23 -12.77 -7.63 12.87
N GLU A 24 -13.66 -6.67 12.70
CA GLU A 24 -14.30 -6.35 11.42
C GLU A 24 -13.70 -5.06 10.89
N VAL A 25 -13.26 -5.09 9.63
CA VAL A 25 -12.50 -4.01 9.01
C VAL A 25 -13.26 -3.50 7.80
N PRO A 26 -13.54 -2.19 7.70
CA PRO A 26 -14.08 -1.59 6.49
C PRO A 26 -13.16 -1.82 5.29
N LEU A 27 -13.73 -2.03 4.09
CA LEU A 27 -12.92 -2.29 2.89
C LEU A 27 -11.90 -1.20 2.57
N HIS A 28 -12.19 0.07 2.86
CA HIS A 28 -11.24 1.16 2.63
C HIS A 28 -9.98 1.09 3.52
N ASN A 29 -9.96 0.20 4.51
CA ASN A 29 -8.79 -0.11 5.35
C ASN A 29 -8.07 -1.39 4.89
N VAL A 30 -8.47 -1.96 3.76
CA VAL A 30 -7.89 -3.16 3.16
C VAL A 30 -7.35 -2.78 1.77
N VAL A 31 -6.12 -3.20 1.48
CA VAL A 31 -5.49 -3.05 0.17
C VAL A 31 -4.97 -4.40 -0.29
N LEU A 32 -5.31 -4.80 -1.51
CA LEU A 32 -4.72 -5.97 -2.13
C LEU A 32 -3.46 -5.55 -2.90
N ARG A 33 -2.30 -6.03 -2.48
CA ARG A 33 -1.05 -5.88 -3.23
C ARG A 33 -0.87 -7.10 -4.13
N VAL A 34 -0.66 -6.89 -5.41
CA VAL A 34 -0.40 -7.97 -6.37
C VAL A 34 0.97 -7.74 -7.01
N ASP A 35 1.79 -8.77 -7.00
CA ASP A 35 3.03 -8.84 -7.74
C ASP A 35 2.72 -9.25 -9.18
N GLU A 36 3.10 -8.43 -10.16
CA GLU A 36 2.73 -8.63 -11.57
C GLU A 36 3.47 -9.82 -12.20
N GLU A 37 4.71 -10.10 -11.79
CA GLU A 37 5.55 -11.15 -12.37
C GLU A 37 5.14 -12.54 -11.89
N THR A 38 4.86 -12.66 -10.59
CA THR A 38 4.57 -13.93 -9.93
C THR A 38 3.07 -14.21 -9.80
N ALA A 39 2.23 -13.20 -10.08
CA ALA A 39 0.79 -13.21 -9.81
C ALA A 39 0.43 -13.54 -8.35
N THR A 40 1.35 -13.30 -7.40
CA THR A 40 1.11 -13.55 -5.98
C THR A 40 0.49 -12.31 -5.31
N GLY A 41 -0.44 -12.56 -4.39
CA GLY A 41 -1.16 -11.50 -3.69
C GLY A 41 -0.83 -11.44 -2.20
N ASN A 42 -0.79 -10.22 -1.66
CA ASN A 42 -0.76 -9.95 -0.23
C ASN A 42 -1.86 -8.95 0.14
N CYS A 43 -2.70 -9.32 1.09
CA CYS A 43 -3.70 -8.44 1.66
C CYS A 43 -3.06 -7.63 2.80
N ILE A 44 -3.06 -6.31 2.67
CA ILE A 44 -2.59 -5.37 3.69
C ILE A 44 -3.81 -4.80 4.40
N VAL A 45 -3.87 -4.99 5.72
CA VAL A 45 -5.00 -4.57 6.53
C VAL A 45 -4.53 -3.57 7.57
N ARG A 46 -5.28 -2.47 7.72
CA ARG A 46 -5.13 -1.52 8.82
C ARG A 46 -6.21 -1.76 9.87
N CYS A 47 -5.81 -2.14 11.08
CA CYS A 47 -6.73 -2.31 12.20
C CYS A 47 -7.41 -0.97 12.53
N PRO A 48 -8.74 -0.87 12.58
CA PRO A 48 -9.42 0.38 12.93
C PRO A 48 -9.31 0.72 14.43
N LEU A 49 -8.96 -0.26 15.28
CA LEU A 49 -8.88 -0.08 16.73
C LEU A 49 -7.50 0.40 17.20
N CYS A 50 -6.43 -0.31 16.80
CA CYS A 50 -5.06 0.01 17.21
C CYS A 50 -4.19 0.62 16.10
N LEU A 51 -4.75 0.81 14.89
CA LEU A 51 -4.07 1.34 13.71
C LEU A 51 -2.87 0.52 13.21
N ALA A 52 -2.57 -0.62 13.84
CA ALA A 52 -1.53 -1.54 13.39
C ALA A 52 -1.82 -2.02 11.96
N ARG A 53 -0.77 -2.07 11.15
CA ARG A 53 -0.80 -2.65 9.81
C ARG A 53 -0.25 -4.07 9.88
N PHE A 54 -0.92 -4.99 9.21
CA PHE A 54 -0.46 -6.37 9.09
C PHE A 54 -0.78 -6.90 7.70
N SER A 55 0.03 -7.87 7.25
CA SER A 55 -0.09 -8.49 5.94
C SER A 55 -0.49 -9.95 6.06
N GLN A 56 -1.34 -10.42 5.15
CA GLN A 56 -1.70 -11.83 5.03
C GLN A 56 -1.55 -12.26 3.56
N PRO A 57 -0.89 -13.40 3.29
CA PRO A 57 -0.88 -13.97 1.95
C PRO A 57 -2.31 -14.18 1.44
N ALA A 58 -2.59 -13.69 0.24
CA ALA A 58 -3.88 -13.83 -0.41
C ALA A 58 -3.80 -14.95 -1.43
N CYS A 59 -4.56 -16.03 -1.22
CA CYS A 59 -4.77 -17.05 -2.24
C CYS A 59 -5.70 -16.53 -3.36
N ASP A 60 -5.72 -17.22 -4.50
CA ASP A 60 -6.50 -16.81 -5.69
C ASP A 60 -7.97 -16.55 -5.40
N ALA A 61 -8.59 -17.39 -4.57
CA ALA A 61 -9.99 -17.23 -4.17
C ALA A 61 -10.20 -15.94 -3.35
N MET A 62 -9.27 -15.63 -2.45
CA MET A 62 -9.29 -14.40 -1.66
C MET A 62 -9.03 -13.17 -2.53
N MET A 63 -8.05 -13.23 -3.43
CA MET A 63 -7.79 -12.15 -4.40
C MET A 63 -9.03 -11.87 -5.25
N THR A 64 -9.62 -12.90 -5.84
CA THR A 64 -10.83 -12.78 -6.65
C THR A 64 -11.98 -12.17 -5.86
N ALA A 65 -12.18 -12.61 -4.62
CA ALA A 65 -13.22 -12.07 -3.76
C ALA A 65 -12.98 -10.59 -3.42
N LEU A 66 -11.76 -10.20 -3.02
CA LEU A 66 -11.44 -8.82 -2.68
C LEU A 66 -11.62 -7.88 -3.89
N VAL A 67 -11.18 -8.30 -5.07
CA VAL A 67 -11.38 -7.56 -6.32
C VAL A 67 -12.87 -7.42 -6.64
N ALA A 68 -13.65 -8.50 -6.53
CA ALA A 68 -15.09 -8.47 -6.81
C ALA A 68 -15.87 -7.52 -5.88
N VAL A 69 -15.43 -7.36 -4.64
CA VAL A 69 -16.06 -6.46 -3.66
C VAL A 69 -15.48 -5.03 -3.74
N GLY A 70 -14.54 -4.77 -4.67
CA GLY A 70 -14.03 -3.42 -4.95
C GLY A 70 -12.95 -2.94 -3.98
N VAL A 71 -12.18 -3.86 -3.39
CA VAL A 71 -10.98 -3.50 -2.63
C VAL A 71 -9.95 -2.86 -3.54
N GLU A 72 -9.28 -1.82 -3.04
CA GLU A 72 -8.22 -1.14 -3.77
C GLU A 72 -7.06 -2.09 -4.08
N ILE A 73 -6.61 -2.07 -5.33
CA ILE A 73 -5.50 -2.89 -5.82
C ILE A 73 -4.28 -1.99 -5.98
N SER A 74 -3.18 -2.38 -5.35
CA SER A 74 -1.87 -1.76 -5.53
C SER A 74 -0.94 -2.75 -6.23
N LEU A 75 -0.50 -2.42 -7.44
CA LEU A 75 0.47 -3.23 -8.15
C LEU A 75 1.86 -2.97 -7.58
N VAL A 76 2.56 -4.04 -7.22
CA VAL A 76 3.98 -3.98 -6.92
C VAL A 76 4.71 -4.05 -8.25
N VAL A 77 4.96 -2.88 -8.83
CA VAL A 77 5.97 -2.77 -9.88
C VAL A 77 7.30 -2.80 -9.14
N THR A 78 8.17 -3.74 -9.46
CA THR A 78 9.58 -3.68 -9.08
C THR A 78 10.27 -2.92 -10.20
N PRO A 79 10.42 -1.57 -10.14
CA PRO A 79 11.00 -0.82 -11.24
C PRO A 79 12.51 -1.10 -11.28
N GLY A 80 12.93 -2.16 -11.97
CA GLY A 80 14.35 -2.43 -12.28
C GLY A 80 15.31 -2.26 -11.11
N ALA A 81 14.83 -2.40 -9.86
CA ALA A 81 15.63 -2.18 -8.68
C ALA A 81 16.55 -3.39 -8.62
N THR A 82 17.75 -3.24 -9.17
CA THR A 82 18.88 -4.02 -8.69
C THR A 82 18.80 -3.93 -7.18
N PRO A 83 18.69 -5.06 -6.46
CA PRO A 83 18.81 -5.05 -5.02
C PRO A 83 20.09 -4.26 -4.74
N ILE A 84 19.96 -3.07 -4.14
CA ILE A 84 21.13 -2.41 -3.59
C ILE A 84 21.45 -3.30 -2.40
N ASP A 85 22.31 -4.30 -2.61
CA ASP A 85 22.78 -5.17 -1.55
C ASP A 85 23.41 -4.25 -0.49
N GLY A 86 22.69 -4.06 0.61
CA GLY A 86 23.03 -3.15 1.69
C GLY A 86 21.85 -3.00 2.64
N GLU A 87 22.10 -3.24 3.93
CA GLU A 87 21.17 -2.77 4.96
C GLU A 87 21.15 -1.24 4.90
N LEU A 88 19.95 -0.64 4.91
CA LEU A 88 19.80 0.81 5.08
C LEU A 88 20.60 1.25 6.32
N THR A 89 21.63 2.04 6.10
CA THR A 89 22.46 2.56 7.18
C THR A 89 21.79 3.76 7.83
N LEU A 90 22.17 4.04 9.08
CA LEU A 90 21.66 5.21 9.80
C LEU A 90 22.00 6.52 9.05
N ASP A 91 23.21 6.62 8.49
CA ASP A 91 23.66 7.78 7.71
C ASP A 91 22.81 8.02 6.47
N GLU A 92 22.31 6.96 5.81
CA GLU A 92 21.40 7.07 4.67
C GLU A 92 20.02 7.56 5.10
N ILE A 93 19.52 7.09 6.24
CA ILE A 93 18.26 7.56 6.82
C ILE A 93 18.37 9.04 7.20
N GLU A 94 19.45 9.44 7.87
CA GLU A 94 19.68 10.83 8.27
C GLU A 94 19.79 11.76 7.06
N ARG A 95 20.50 11.35 6.00
CA ARG A 95 20.58 12.12 4.75
C ARG A 95 19.22 12.30 4.09
N PHE A 96 18.38 11.26 4.10
CA PHE A 96 17.02 11.35 3.58
C PHE A 96 16.16 12.30 4.42
N VAL A 97 16.28 12.23 5.75
CA VAL A 97 15.58 13.13 6.68
C VAL A 97 16.00 14.58 6.43
N ASP A 98 17.28 14.87 6.23
CA ASP A 98 17.76 16.21 5.90
C ASP A 98 17.22 16.71 4.56
N ALA A 99 17.17 15.84 3.54
CA ALA A 99 16.57 16.17 2.25
C ALA A 99 15.08 16.51 2.36
N LEU A 100 14.33 15.76 3.18
CA LEU A 100 12.91 16.03 3.44
C LEU A 100 12.69 17.37 4.16
N HIS A 101 13.59 17.78 5.06
CA HIS A 101 13.47 19.05 5.77
C HIS A 101 13.80 20.27 4.89
N GLY A 102 14.64 20.09 3.87
CA GLY A 102 15.02 21.15 2.94
C GLY A 102 14.01 21.44 1.82
N GLU A 103 13.08 20.52 1.57
CA GLU A 103 12.20 20.57 0.39
C GLU A 103 10.75 20.89 0.77
N GLN A 104 10.15 21.87 0.09
CA GLN A 104 8.75 22.24 0.32
C GLN A 104 7.77 21.42 -0.52
N ASP A 105 8.26 20.71 -1.54
CA ASP A 105 7.48 19.86 -2.43
C ASP A 105 8.02 18.43 -2.47
N LEU A 106 7.57 17.64 -1.50
CA LEU A 106 7.99 16.24 -1.29
C LEU A 106 7.75 15.33 -2.50
N VAL A 107 6.83 15.71 -3.41
CA VAL A 107 6.53 14.95 -4.62
C VAL A 107 7.70 15.02 -5.60
N ARG A 108 8.46 16.12 -5.63
CA ARG A 108 9.62 16.28 -6.54
C ARG A 108 10.82 15.43 -6.14
N LEU A 109 11.05 15.23 -4.85
CA LEU A 109 12.13 14.37 -4.33
C LEU A 109 11.97 12.89 -4.71
N VAL A 110 10.72 12.43 -4.90
CA VAL A 110 10.43 11.04 -5.26
C VAL A 110 10.52 10.81 -6.78
N HIS A 111 10.45 11.89 -7.57
CA HIS A 111 10.43 11.83 -9.04
C HIS A 111 11.73 12.33 -9.69
N SER A 112 12.78 12.65 -8.93
CA SER A 112 14.02 13.22 -9.47
C SER A 112 14.95 12.24 -10.23
N ASP A 113 14.52 11.00 -10.48
CA ASP A 113 15.17 10.09 -11.46
C ASP A 113 14.76 10.45 -12.90
N ASP A 114 14.90 11.72 -13.29
CA ASP A 114 14.81 12.10 -14.70
C ASP A 114 16.10 11.63 -15.39
N PRO A 115 16.06 10.72 -16.38
CA PRO A 115 17.25 10.36 -17.13
C PRO A 115 17.78 11.61 -17.86
N PRO A 116 19.11 11.79 -17.98
CA PRO A 116 19.66 12.95 -18.66
C PRO A 116 19.11 13.00 -20.10
N PRO A 117 18.76 14.19 -20.63
CA PRO A 117 18.24 14.29 -21.99
C PRO A 117 19.27 13.72 -22.95
N ALA A 118 18.85 12.73 -23.74
CA ALA A 118 19.68 12.17 -24.79
C ALA A 118 20.08 13.30 -25.74
N THR A 119 21.35 13.72 -25.68
CA THR A 119 21.95 14.53 -26.72
C THR A 119 22.04 13.67 -27.98
N TYR A 120 21.05 13.81 -28.85
CA TYR A 120 21.16 13.36 -30.23
C TYR A 120 22.08 14.33 -30.96
N GLN A 121 23.22 13.80 -31.42
CA GLN A 121 24.19 14.48 -32.27
C GLN A 121 24.05 13.97 -33.70
#